data_AF-A0A1Q5RK23-F1
#
_entry.id   AF-A0A1Q5RK23-F1
#
_cell.length_a   1.000
_cell.length_b   1.000
_cell.length_c   1.000
_cell.angle_alpha   90.00
_cell.angle_beta   90.00
_cell.angle_gamma   90.00
#
_symmetry.space_group_name_H-M   'P 1'
#
loop_
_entity.id
_entity.type
_entity.pdbx_description
1 polymer ?
#
loop_
_entity_poly.entity_id
_entity_poly.type
_entity_poly.pdbx_seq_one_letter_code
_entity_poly.pdbx_strand_id
1 'polypeptide(L)'
;MNQHEDEARVIRARSRLKEARKWFTYRGWTELPHDDRGRSIPRWGADHAWLANPDNPMRSVRNWCRCWGKRFSKAELDRIIAETETSNKRWNADQCAMVLGITVSDREMLGLRFLGACDDLSYEIRLGIKREKAAARARKHRAKNSTGRKRGRPALALSEQDKLARKKAQDSERAKRYRASRKNASRHISNIGSVTEFSVTRTPSAFASFRADAIEPPSFNLAKFGITAIQIRRGRDILSTWRQP
;
A
#
# COMPACT_ATOMS: atom_id res chain seq x y z
N MET A 1 14.61 31.24 4.68
CA MET A 1 13.91 30.10 4.05
C MET A 1 14.98 29.21 3.44
N ASN A 2 14.91 27.88 3.64
CA ASN A 2 15.99 26.97 3.26
C ASN A 2 15.97 26.75 1.73
N GLN A 3 16.93 27.30 1.00
CA GLN A 3 16.98 27.24 -0.48
C GLN A 3 16.85 25.79 -1.02
N HIS A 4 17.44 24.82 -0.31
CA HIS A 4 17.32 23.40 -0.68
C HIS A 4 15.88 22.85 -0.56
N GLU A 5 15.11 23.32 0.43
CA GLU A 5 13.72 22.89 0.57
C GLU A 5 12.85 23.44 -0.55
N ASP A 6 13.10 24.68 -0.96
CA ASP A 6 12.35 25.34 -2.03
C ASP A 6 12.64 24.67 -3.38
N GLU A 7 13.91 24.36 -3.66
CA GLU A 7 14.29 23.57 -4.84
C GLU A 7 13.60 22.19 -4.84
N ALA A 8 13.61 21.48 -3.71
CA ALA A 8 12.94 20.18 -3.58
C ALA A 8 11.42 20.28 -3.77
N ARG A 9 10.80 21.42 -3.42
CA ARG A 9 9.36 21.68 -3.69
C ARG A 9 9.12 21.89 -5.18
N VAL A 10 9.94 22.69 -5.85
CA VAL A 10 9.86 22.93 -7.31
C VAL A 10 9.98 21.61 -8.07
N ILE A 11 10.99 20.79 -7.74
CA ILE A 11 11.21 19.48 -8.39
C ILE A 11 10.02 18.55 -8.20
N ARG A 12 9.45 18.48 -6.98
CA ARG A 12 8.26 17.67 -6.70
C ARG A 12 7.05 18.16 -7.48
N ALA A 13 6.83 19.48 -7.53
CA ALA A 13 5.71 20.07 -8.25
C ALA A 13 5.78 19.76 -9.76
N ARG A 14 6.94 19.98 -10.39
CA ARG A 14 7.20 19.62 -11.80
C ARG A 14 6.94 18.14 -12.07
N SER A 15 7.44 17.27 -11.18
CA SER A 15 7.30 15.82 -11.32
C SER A 15 5.84 15.36 -11.22
N ARG A 16 5.06 15.96 -10.31
CA ARG A 16 3.62 15.68 -10.18
C ARG A 16 2.82 16.12 -11.40
N LEU A 17 3.09 17.30 -11.95
CA LEU A 17 2.44 17.76 -13.19
C LEU A 17 2.76 16.83 -14.37
N LYS A 18 4.02 16.38 -14.47
CA LYS A 18 4.44 15.40 -15.49
C LYS A 18 3.72 14.07 -15.34
N GLU A 19 3.60 13.55 -14.12
CA GLU A 19 2.88 12.30 -13.84
C GLU A 19 1.37 12.42 -14.07
N ALA A 20 0.77 13.55 -13.71
CA ALA A 20 -0.64 13.80 -13.99
C ALA A 20 -0.93 13.85 -15.49
N ARG A 21 -0.04 14.43 -16.31
CA ARG A 21 -0.18 14.36 -17.78
C ARG A 21 -0.21 12.92 -18.28
N LYS A 22 0.68 12.05 -17.79
CA LYS A 22 0.65 10.61 -18.13
C LYS A 22 -0.69 9.98 -17.75
N TRP A 23 -1.20 10.30 -16.57
CA TRP A 23 -2.49 9.83 -16.09
C TRP A 23 -3.65 10.28 -17.00
N PHE A 24 -3.68 11.55 -17.39
CA PHE A 24 -4.73 12.08 -18.26
C PHE A 24 -4.69 11.46 -19.66
N THR A 25 -3.49 11.27 -20.21
CA THR A 25 -3.31 10.55 -21.47
C THR A 25 -3.83 9.10 -21.36
N TYR A 26 -3.49 8.40 -20.27
CA TYR A 26 -3.99 7.04 -20.03
C TYR A 26 -5.52 6.98 -19.93
N ARG A 27 -6.14 8.00 -19.32
CA ARG A 27 -7.60 8.12 -19.20
C ARG A 27 -8.28 8.62 -20.47
N GLY A 28 -7.53 8.99 -21.50
CA GLY A 28 -8.08 9.58 -22.73
C GLY A 28 -8.78 10.93 -22.50
N TRP A 29 -8.39 11.67 -21.45
CA TRP A 29 -9.01 12.94 -21.11
C TRP A 29 -8.51 14.05 -22.03
N THR A 30 -9.36 14.42 -22.99
CA THR A 30 -9.23 15.65 -23.78
C THR A 30 -9.86 16.83 -23.05
N GLU A 31 -10.87 16.57 -22.23
CA GLU A 31 -11.59 17.54 -21.42
C GLU A 31 -11.71 17.05 -19.96
N LEU A 32 -11.85 17.99 -19.04
CA LEU A 32 -12.06 17.65 -17.63
C LEU A 32 -13.50 17.17 -17.39
N PRO A 33 -13.75 16.27 -16.42
CA PRO A 33 -15.11 15.92 -16.01
C PRO A 33 -15.97 17.15 -15.62
N HIS A 34 -17.29 17.07 -15.73
CA HIS A 34 -18.20 18.15 -15.31
C HIS A 34 -18.61 18.08 -13.83
N ASP A 35 -18.10 17.09 -13.10
CA ASP A 35 -18.35 16.89 -11.68
C ASP A 35 -17.45 17.77 -10.79
N ASP A 36 -17.58 17.60 -9.48
CA ASP A 36 -16.78 18.33 -8.48
C ASP A 36 -15.28 18.00 -8.56
N ARG A 37 -14.95 16.81 -9.05
CA ARG A 37 -13.57 16.42 -9.31
C ARG A 37 -12.98 17.22 -10.45
N GLY A 38 -13.74 17.40 -11.53
CA GLY A 38 -13.39 18.27 -12.65
C GLY A 38 -13.20 19.74 -12.26
N ARG A 39 -13.87 20.21 -11.21
CA ARG A 39 -13.61 21.53 -10.58
C ARG A 39 -12.36 21.54 -9.71
N SER A 40 -12.03 20.43 -9.07
CA SER A 40 -10.88 20.30 -8.17
C SER A 40 -9.53 20.15 -8.90
N ILE A 41 -9.51 19.49 -10.07
CA ILE A 41 -8.28 19.26 -10.86
C ILE A 41 -7.59 20.55 -11.33
N PRO A 42 -8.31 21.56 -11.88
CA PRO A 42 -7.73 22.85 -12.24
C PRO A 42 -7.04 23.51 -11.07
N ARG A 43 -7.69 23.50 -9.90
CA ARG A 43 -7.16 24.08 -8.67
C ARG A 43 -5.90 23.37 -8.20
N TRP A 44 -5.95 22.03 -8.14
CA TRP A 44 -4.79 21.21 -7.80
C TRP A 44 -3.61 21.48 -8.74
N GLY A 45 -3.85 21.55 -10.04
CA GLY A 45 -2.78 21.76 -11.00
C GLY A 45 -2.28 23.20 -11.04
N ALA A 46 -3.13 24.19 -10.73
CA ALA A 46 -2.72 25.58 -10.54
C ALA A 46 -1.74 25.73 -9.37
N ASP A 47 -2.06 25.15 -8.19
CA ASP A 47 -1.15 25.17 -7.03
C ASP A 47 0.23 24.56 -7.38
N HIS A 48 0.26 23.46 -8.14
CA HIS A 48 1.52 22.84 -8.56
C HIS A 48 2.22 23.63 -9.68
N ALA A 49 1.49 24.24 -10.62
CA ALA A 49 2.05 25.04 -11.69
C ALA A 49 2.70 26.32 -11.16
N TRP A 50 2.10 26.93 -10.14
CA TRP A 50 2.66 28.06 -9.40
C TRP A 50 4.03 27.69 -8.80
N LEU A 51 4.10 26.59 -8.05
CA LEU A 51 5.34 26.11 -7.43
C LEU A 51 6.38 25.60 -8.43
N ALA A 52 5.96 25.11 -9.59
CA ALA A 52 6.86 24.54 -10.58
C ALA A 52 7.71 25.58 -11.32
N ASN A 53 7.32 26.86 -11.31
CA ASN A 53 8.03 27.93 -12.01
C ASN A 53 8.05 29.22 -11.18
N PRO A 54 9.00 29.35 -10.23
CA PRO A 54 9.05 30.51 -9.33
C PRO A 54 9.33 31.83 -10.06
N ASP A 55 10.00 31.80 -11.23
CA ASP A 55 10.32 33.01 -11.99
C ASP A 55 9.09 33.61 -12.69
N ASN A 56 8.11 32.76 -13.04
CA ASN A 56 6.87 33.21 -13.68
C ASN A 56 5.68 32.31 -13.34
N PRO A 57 5.21 32.33 -12.08
CA PRO A 57 4.20 31.40 -11.61
C PRO A 57 2.84 31.65 -12.25
N MET A 58 2.44 32.92 -12.43
CA MET A 58 1.17 33.28 -13.08
C MET A 58 1.07 32.75 -14.51
N ARG A 59 2.14 32.88 -15.31
CA ARG A 59 2.18 32.32 -16.68
C ARG A 59 2.08 30.80 -16.65
N SER A 60 2.73 30.15 -15.68
CA SER A 60 2.67 28.70 -15.49
C SER A 60 1.24 28.22 -15.20
N VAL A 61 0.52 28.90 -14.30
CA VAL A 61 -0.89 28.61 -14.01
C VAL A 61 -1.78 28.82 -15.23
N ARG A 62 -1.62 29.93 -15.96
CA ARG A 62 -2.38 30.18 -17.20
C ARG A 62 -2.15 29.09 -18.24
N ASN A 63 -0.90 28.70 -18.45
CA ASN A 63 -0.55 27.64 -19.39
C ASN A 63 -1.17 26.30 -18.98
N TRP A 64 -1.14 25.97 -17.69
CA TRP A 64 -1.78 24.77 -17.17
C TRP A 64 -3.29 24.75 -17.44
N CYS A 65 -4.01 25.82 -17.09
CA CYS A 65 -5.45 25.88 -17.28
C CYS A 65 -5.84 25.84 -18.77
N ARG A 66 -5.04 26.46 -19.65
CA ARG A 66 -5.26 26.42 -21.11
C ARG A 66 -5.09 25.02 -21.72
N CYS A 67 -4.33 24.12 -21.10
CA CYS A 67 -4.22 22.73 -21.57
C CYS A 67 -5.57 21.99 -21.53
N TRP A 68 -6.55 22.49 -20.78
CA TRP A 68 -7.88 21.92 -20.64
C TRP A 68 -8.93 22.57 -21.57
N GLY A 69 -8.46 23.22 -22.64
CA GLY A 69 -9.30 23.84 -23.66
C GLY A 69 -9.92 25.19 -23.22
N LYS A 70 -11.01 25.57 -23.89
CA LYS A 70 -11.73 26.84 -23.67
C LYS A 70 -12.66 26.82 -22.46
N ARG A 71 -12.52 25.83 -21.56
CA ARG A 71 -13.43 25.64 -20.43
C ARG A 71 -13.47 26.83 -19.47
N PHE A 72 -12.37 27.58 -19.35
CA PHE A 72 -12.27 28.70 -18.41
C PHE A 72 -12.35 30.02 -19.17
N SER A 73 -13.29 30.86 -18.76
CA SER A 73 -13.32 32.26 -19.14
C SER A 73 -12.10 33.01 -18.58
N LYS A 74 -11.79 34.18 -19.15
CA LYS A 74 -10.69 35.02 -18.66
C LYS A 74 -10.86 35.38 -17.17
N ALA A 75 -12.08 35.72 -16.76
CA ALA A 75 -12.39 36.07 -15.37
C ALA A 75 -12.16 34.89 -14.41
N GLU A 76 -12.55 33.67 -14.80
CA GLU A 76 -12.31 32.47 -13.99
C GLU A 76 -10.81 32.14 -13.88
N LEU A 77 -10.04 32.32 -14.97
CA LEU A 77 -8.60 32.15 -14.92
C LEU A 77 -7.94 33.13 -13.96
N ASP A 78 -8.31 34.41 -14.02
CA ASP A 78 -7.75 35.43 -13.12
C ASP A 78 -8.16 35.16 -11.67
N ARG A 79 -9.38 34.66 -11.41
CA ARG A 79 -9.81 34.19 -10.09
C ARG A 79 -8.96 33.02 -9.59
N ILE A 80 -8.73 31.99 -10.42
CA ILE A 80 -7.89 30.83 -10.03
C ILE A 80 -6.48 31.30 -9.68
N ILE A 81 -5.91 32.24 -10.44
CA ILE A 81 -4.58 32.78 -10.20
C ILE A 81 -4.53 33.51 -8.85
N ALA A 82 -5.47 34.43 -8.59
CA ALA A 82 -5.54 35.19 -7.34
C ALA A 82 -5.73 34.28 -6.11
N GLU A 83 -6.59 33.27 -6.23
CA GLU A 83 -6.75 32.26 -5.19
C GLU A 83 -5.46 31.44 -5.03
N THR A 84 -4.72 31.15 -6.11
CA THR A 84 -3.49 30.31 -6.06
C THR A 84 -2.35 31.06 -5.41
N GLU A 85 -2.22 32.35 -5.70
CA GLU A 85 -1.23 33.25 -5.10
C GLU A 85 -1.32 33.29 -3.58
N THR A 86 -2.54 33.31 -3.06
CA THR A 86 -2.84 33.32 -1.61
C THR A 86 -2.88 31.90 -1.00
N SER A 87 -2.75 30.86 -1.83
CA SER A 87 -2.84 29.45 -1.42
C SER A 87 -1.59 29.01 -0.67
N ASN A 88 -1.74 28.74 0.62
CA ASN A 88 -0.69 28.06 1.41
C ASN A 88 -0.83 26.52 1.36
N LYS A 89 -1.60 25.99 0.41
CA LYS A 89 -1.98 24.57 0.40
C LYS A 89 -0.78 23.68 0.08
N ARG A 90 -0.41 22.82 1.04
CA ARG A 90 0.61 21.78 0.86
C ARG A 90 -0.05 20.46 0.49
N TRP A 91 0.09 20.07 -0.76
CA TRP A 91 -0.45 18.80 -1.25
C TRP A 91 0.44 17.62 -0.86
N ASN A 92 -0.09 16.70 -0.06
CA ASN A 92 0.54 15.39 0.14
C ASN A 92 0.24 14.47 -1.07
N ALA A 93 0.98 13.35 -1.19
CA ALA A 93 0.85 12.48 -2.36
C ALA A 93 -0.55 11.84 -2.48
N ASP A 94 -1.17 11.49 -1.36
CA ASP A 94 -2.46 10.81 -1.33
C ASP A 94 -3.62 11.79 -1.59
N GLN A 95 -3.55 13.03 -1.12
CA GLN A 95 -4.46 14.12 -1.49
C GLN A 95 -4.41 14.38 -3.00
N CYS A 96 -3.22 14.37 -3.60
CA CYS A 96 -3.11 14.44 -5.06
C CYS A 96 -3.83 13.26 -5.71
N ALA A 97 -3.64 12.04 -5.19
CA ALA A 97 -4.29 10.85 -5.73
C ALA A 97 -5.81 10.85 -5.54
N MET A 98 -6.33 11.42 -4.45
CA MET A 98 -7.77 11.60 -4.23
C MET A 98 -8.37 12.54 -5.27
N VAL A 99 -7.77 13.71 -5.49
CA VAL A 99 -8.26 14.66 -6.53
C VAL A 99 -8.15 14.05 -7.92
N LEU A 100 -7.06 13.35 -8.19
CA LEU A 100 -6.83 12.73 -9.49
C LEU A 100 -7.49 11.36 -9.61
N GLY A 101 -8.17 10.85 -8.58
CA GLY A 101 -8.74 9.50 -8.45
C GLY A 101 -7.86 8.40 -9.04
N ILE A 102 -6.62 8.31 -8.53
CA ILE A 102 -5.59 7.34 -8.95
C ILE A 102 -5.60 6.18 -7.96
N THR A 103 -5.81 4.96 -8.43
CA THR A 103 -5.75 3.74 -7.60
C THR A 103 -4.32 3.20 -7.44
N VAL A 104 -4.12 2.23 -6.54
CA VAL A 104 -2.85 1.49 -6.44
C VAL A 104 -2.52 0.79 -7.76
N SER A 105 -3.51 0.21 -8.41
CA SER A 105 -3.35 -0.46 -9.71
C SER A 105 -2.84 0.52 -10.77
N ASP A 106 -3.49 1.68 -10.90
CA ASP A 106 -3.11 2.73 -11.83
C ASP A 106 -1.67 3.20 -11.59
N ARG A 107 -1.33 3.43 -10.31
CA ARG A 107 -0.01 3.88 -9.88
C ARG A 107 1.09 2.88 -10.26
N GLU A 108 0.87 1.60 -10.03
CA GLU A 108 1.83 0.54 -10.35
C GLU A 108 1.99 0.35 -11.85
N MET A 109 0.88 0.32 -12.59
CA MET A 109 0.87 0.17 -14.05
C MET A 109 1.57 1.34 -14.77
N LEU A 110 1.32 2.58 -14.35
CA LEU A 110 1.93 3.77 -14.96
C LEU A 110 3.28 4.16 -14.35
N GLY A 111 3.70 3.48 -13.28
CA GLY A 111 4.93 3.76 -12.56
C GLY A 111 4.97 5.14 -11.91
N LEU A 112 3.86 5.61 -11.35
CA LEU A 112 3.74 6.93 -10.72
C LEU A 112 4.44 6.92 -9.35
N ARG A 113 5.39 7.84 -9.15
CA ARG A 113 6.24 7.91 -7.96
C ARG A 113 5.85 9.06 -7.03
N PHE A 114 5.39 10.19 -7.60
CA PHE A 114 5.10 11.42 -6.87
C PHE A 114 3.61 11.60 -6.54
N LEU A 115 2.77 10.76 -7.16
CA LEU A 115 1.34 10.63 -6.86
C LEU A 115 1.10 9.38 -5.99
N GLY A 116 0.21 9.52 -5.01
CA GLY A 116 -0.21 8.46 -4.10
C GLY A 116 -1.25 7.52 -4.70
N ALA A 117 -2.09 6.93 -3.86
CA ALA A 117 -3.24 6.12 -4.28
C ALA A 117 -4.46 6.43 -3.41
N CYS A 118 -5.65 6.55 -4.01
CA CYS A 118 -6.88 6.94 -3.33
C CYS A 118 -7.56 5.77 -2.59
N ASP A 119 -7.31 4.54 -3.01
CA ASP A 119 -7.83 3.28 -2.44
C ASP A 119 -6.89 2.65 -1.39
N ASP A 120 -5.76 3.29 -1.07
CA ASP A 120 -4.77 2.84 -0.09
C ASP A 120 -4.33 3.98 0.83
N LEU A 121 -5.31 4.53 1.56
CA LEU A 121 -5.09 5.63 2.51
C LEU A 121 -4.18 5.22 3.68
N SER A 122 -4.25 3.95 4.12
CA SER A 122 -3.42 3.40 5.20
C SER A 122 -1.99 3.05 4.75
N TYR A 123 -1.69 3.14 3.45
CA TYR A 123 -0.39 2.80 2.85
C TYR A 123 0.02 1.32 2.98
N GLU A 124 -0.87 0.45 3.45
CA GLU A 124 -0.58 -0.96 3.73
C GLU A 124 -0.34 -1.75 2.44
N ILE A 125 -1.16 -1.52 1.40
CA ILE A 125 -1.07 -2.25 0.14
C ILE A 125 0.25 -1.90 -0.57
N ARG A 126 0.55 -0.60 -0.69
CA ARG A 126 1.82 -0.13 -1.28
C ARG A 126 3.04 -0.60 -0.50
N LEU A 127 2.95 -0.67 0.84
CA LEU A 127 4.03 -1.20 1.67
C LEU A 127 4.24 -2.70 1.44
N GLY A 128 3.16 -3.48 1.30
CA GLY A 128 3.20 -4.90 0.93
C GLY A 128 3.93 -5.14 -0.39
N ILE A 129 3.51 -4.42 -1.45
CA ILE A 129 4.15 -4.48 -2.78
C ILE A 129 5.64 -4.13 -2.70
N LYS A 130 5.99 -3.07 -1.94
CA LYS A 130 7.39 -2.66 -1.75
C LYS A 130 8.22 -3.76 -1.08
N ARG A 131 7.69 -4.39 -0.02
CA ARG A 131 8.34 -5.51 0.69
C ARG A 131 8.54 -6.70 -0.24
N GLU A 132 7.53 -7.05 -1.04
CA GLU A 132 7.62 -8.15 -1.99
C GLU A 132 8.68 -7.90 -3.07
N LYS A 133 8.68 -6.72 -3.70
CA LYS A 133 9.70 -6.33 -4.68
C LYS A 133 11.11 -6.31 -4.07
N ALA A 134 11.25 -5.88 -2.82
CA ALA A 134 12.53 -5.93 -2.10
C ALA A 134 12.98 -7.38 -1.87
N ALA A 135 12.08 -8.25 -1.42
CA ALA A 135 12.36 -9.67 -1.21
C ALA A 135 12.73 -10.38 -2.52
N ALA A 136 12.06 -10.06 -3.64
CA ALA A 136 12.39 -10.57 -4.97
C ALA A 136 13.79 -10.12 -5.42
N ARG A 137 14.13 -8.83 -5.27
CA ARG A 137 15.48 -8.32 -5.56
C ARG A 137 16.54 -9.01 -4.71
N ALA A 138 16.28 -9.20 -3.42
CA ALA A 138 17.18 -9.91 -2.52
C ALA A 138 17.35 -11.39 -2.91
N ARG A 139 16.29 -12.07 -3.38
CA ARG A 139 16.38 -13.44 -3.93
C ARG A 139 17.24 -13.47 -5.19
N LYS A 140 17.00 -12.58 -6.15
CA LYS A 140 17.80 -12.48 -7.40
C LYS A 140 19.26 -12.18 -7.11
N HIS A 141 19.54 -11.26 -6.21
CA HIS A 141 20.90 -10.92 -5.79
C HIS A 141 21.60 -12.11 -5.14
N ARG A 142 20.91 -12.83 -4.22
CA ARG A 142 21.44 -14.07 -3.63
C ARG A 142 21.70 -15.14 -4.68
N ALA A 143 20.80 -15.36 -5.62
CA ALA A 143 21.00 -16.32 -6.70
C ALA A 143 22.22 -15.97 -7.57
N LYS A 144 22.35 -14.70 -7.98
CA LYS A 144 23.49 -14.23 -8.80
C LYS A 144 24.83 -14.35 -8.08
N ASN A 145 24.86 -14.06 -6.78
CA ASN A 145 26.10 -14.05 -5.99
C ASN A 145 26.36 -15.35 -5.25
N SER A 146 25.41 -16.29 -5.29
CA SER A 146 25.58 -17.65 -4.82
C SER A 146 26.36 -18.41 -5.89
N THR A 147 27.69 -18.33 -5.85
CA THR A 147 28.57 -19.20 -6.64
C THR A 147 28.51 -20.67 -6.20
N GLY A 148 27.63 -21.03 -5.25
CA GLY A 148 27.61 -22.33 -4.55
C GLY A 148 28.85 -22.57 -3.66
N ARG A 149 29.95 -21.87 -3.93
CA ARG A 149 31.21 -21.92 -3.20
C ARG A 149 31.22 -20.87 -2.09
N LYS A 150 31.61 -21.26 -0.88
CA LYS A 150 31.93 -20.31 0.19
C LYS A 150 33.02 -19.36 -0.33
N ARG A 151 32.75 -18.05 -0.33
CA ARG A 151 33.76 -17.02 -0.65
C ARG A 151 35.01 -17.24 0.21
N GLY A 152 36.18 -17.26 -0.42
CA GLY A 152 37.48 -17.13 0.26
C GLY A 152 38.03 -18.35 0.99
N ARG A 153 37.42 -19.55 0.90
CA ARG A 153 38.10 -20.76 1.41
C ARG A 153 38.84 -21.46 0.26
N PRO A 154 40.18 -21.52 0.26
CA PRO A 154 40.88 -22.39 -0.67
C PRO A 154 40.34 -23.81 -0.52
N ALA A 155 40.28 -24.56 -1.63
CA ALA A 155 39.94 -25.97 -1.57
C ALA A 155 41.00 -26.63 -0.68
N LEU A 156 40.60 -26.99 0.54
CA LEU A 156 41.45 -27.82 1.39
C LEU A 156 41.62 -29.14 0.63
N ALA A 157 42.87 -29.49 0.30
CA ALA A 157 43.26 -30.75 -0.30
C ALA A 157 43.10 -31.90 0.72
N LEU A 158 41.88 -32.06 1.22
CA LEU A 158 41.48 -33.12 2.13
C LEU A 158 41.11 -34.36 1.32
N SER A 159 41.40 -35.53 1.87
CA SER A 159 40.90 -36.78 1.34
C SER A 159 39.36 -36.80 1.34
N GLU A 160 38.74 -37.62 0.49
CA GLU A 160 37.27 -37.76 0.49
C GLU A 160 36.74 -38.26 1.84
N GLN A 161 37.50 -39.09 2.55
CA GLN A 161 37.16 -39.54 3.90
C GLN A 161 37.12 -38.37 4.90
N ASP A 162 38.11 -37.49 4.88
CA ASP A 162 38.16 -36.32 5.78
C ASP A 162 37.04 -35.33 5.50
N LYS A 163 36.69 -35.15 4.21
CA LYS A 163 35.54 -34.33 3.80
C LYS A 163 34.24 -34.90 4.39
N LEU A 164 34.04 -36.22 4.29
CA LEU A 164 32.89 -36.94 4.85
C LEU A 164 32.84 -36.83 6.38
N ALA A 165 33.96 -37.05 7.06
CA ALA A 165 34.06 -36.95 8.52
C ALA A 165 33.72 -35.54 9.00
N ARG A 166 34.27 -34.52 8.34
CA ARG A 166 33.98 -33.12 8.65
C ARG A 166 32.52 -32.74 8.41
N LYS A 167 31.90 -33.27 7.35
CA LYS A 167 30.47 -33.08 7.08
C LYS A 167 29.62 -33.71 8.18
N LYS A 168 29.90 -34.96 8.56
CA LYS A 168 29.23 -35.64 9.69
C LYS A 168 29.38 -34.88 11.00
N ALA A 169 30.57 -34.33 11.29
CA ALA A 169 30.80 -33.51 12.49
C ALA A 169 30.00 -32.19 12.48
N GLN A 170 29.91 -31.51 11.33
CA GLN A 170 29.09 -30.30 11.22
C GLN A 170 27.59 -30.58 11.34
N ASP A 171 27.13 -31.69 10.79
CA ASP A 171 25.72 -32.08 10.84
C ASP A 171 25.34 -32.56 12.25
N SER A 172 26.23 -33.26 12.96
CA SER A 172 26.02 -33.63 14.36
C SER A 172 25.97 -32.38 15.26
N GLU A 173 26.83 -31.39 15.03
CA GLU A 173 26.83 -30.13 15.76
C GLU A 173 25.55 -29.31 15.49
N ARG A 174 25.09 -29.28 14.23
CA ARG A 174 23.79 -28.68 13.89
C ARG A 174 22.63 -29.40 14.57
N ALA A 175 22.65 -30.73 14.60
CA ALA A 175 21.64 -31.52 15.29
C ALA A 175 21.65 -31.26 16.81
N LYS A 176 22.83 -31.13 17.42
CA LYS A 176 22.97 -30.74 18.84
C LYS A 176 22.38 -29.35 19.10
N ARG A 177 22.71 -28.34 18.29
CA ARG A 177 22.18 -26.98 18.42
C ARG A 177 20.66 -26.95 18.24
N TYR A 178 20.13 -27.68 17.26
CA TYR A 178 18.67 -27.76 17.04
C TYR A 178 17.95 -28.46 18.21
N ARG A 179 18.55 -29.49 18.80
CA ARG A 179 18.02 -30.12 20.02
C ARG A 179 18.06 -29.16 21.21
N ALA A 180 19.16 -28.42 21.38
CA ALA A 180 19.30 -27.42 22.44
C ALA A 180 18.28 -26.28 22.30
N SER A 181 18.01 -25.80 21.08
CA SER A 181 17.01 -24.76 20.84
C SER A 181 15.58 -25.25 21.08
N ARG A 182 15.28 -26.53 20.84
CA ARG A 182 13.97 -27.13 21.17
C ARG A 182 13.77 -27.39 22.66
N LYS A 183 14.84 -27.67 23.40
CA LYS A 183 14.78 -27.87 24.87
C LYS A 183 14.69 -26.55 25.66
N ASN A 184 14.98 -25.41 25.02
CA ASN A 184 14.70 -24.08 25.55
C ASN A 184 13.29 -23.59 25.19
N ALA A 185 12.31 -24.50 25.16
CA ALA A 185 10.90 -24.10 25.20
C ALA A 185 10.60 -23.61 26.63
N SER A 186 10.53 -22.27 26.76
CA SER A 186 10.18 -21.48 27.95
C SER A 186 11.32 -21.12 28.92
N ARG A 187 11.91 -19.94 28.70
CA ARG A 187 12.40 -19.10 29.82
C ARG A 187 11.25 -18.32 30.51
N HIS A 188 10.01 -18.48 30.04
CA HIS A 188 8.85 -17.70 30.50
C HIS A 188 7.85 -18.49 31.37
N ILE A 189 8.16 -19.72 31.78
CA ILE A 189 7.32 -20.51 32.72
C ILE A 189 7.76 -20.34 34.17
N SER A 190 8.79 -19.53 34.47
CA SER A 190 9.27 -19.33 35.85
C SER A 190 8.31 -18.59 36.79
N ASN A 191 7.09 -18.25 36.36
CA ASN A 191 6.01 -17.70 37.20
C ASN A 191 4.73 -18.56 37.17
N ILE A 192 4.84 -19.88 36.96
CA ILE A 192 3.77 -20.79 37.38
C ILE A 192 4.09 -21.18 38.83
N GLY A 193 3.46 -20.47 39.77
CA GLY A 193 3.44 -20.87 41.17
C GLY A 193 2.99 -22.32 41.30
N SER A 194 3.64 -23.05 42.20
CA SER A 194 3.37 -24.43 42.61
C SER A 194 2.32 -25.21 41.83
N VAL A 195 2.78 -26.22 41.08
CA VAL A 195 1.96 -27.26 40.42
C VAL A 195 1.42 -28.24 41.47
N THR A 196 0.65 -27.72 42.42
CA THR A 196 -0.12 -28.49 43.41
C THR A 196 -1.61 -28.13 43.39
N GLU A 197 -2.04 -27.20 42.53
CA GLU A 197 -3.45 -26.77 42.44
C GLU A 197 -4.21 -27.29 41.21
N PHE A 198 -3.58 -28.03 40.30
CA PHE A 198 -4.24 -28.56 39.08
C PHE A 198 -4.96 -29.91 39.28
N SER A 199 -5.53 -30.12 40.46
CA SER A 199 -6.57 -31.14 40.70
C SER A 199 -7.94 -30.48 40.74
N VAL A 200 -8.23 -29.56 39.82
CA VAL A 200 -9.60 -29.09 39.61
C VAL A 200 -10.29 -30.13 38.74
N THR A 201 -10.98 -31.07 39.38
CA THR A 201 -12.14 -31.75 38.78
C THR A 201 -13.04 -30.66 38.22
N ARG A 202 -12.92 -30.41 36.92
CA ARG A 202 -13.78 -29.50 36.18
C ARG A 202 -15.17 -30.11 36.29
N THR A 203 -16.00 -29.56 37.17
CA THR A 203 -17.43 -29.82 37.15
C THR A 203 -17.90 -29.61 35.72
N PRO A 204 -18.66 -30.55 35.12
CA PRO A 204 -19.21 -30.37 33.79
C PRO A 204 -20.14 -29.15 33.85
N SER A 205 -19.60 -28.00 33.50
CA SER A 205 -20.36 -26.78 33.27
C SER A 205 -21.33 -27.14 32.17
N ALA A 206 -22.61 -27.20 32.53
CA ALA A 206 -23.70 -27.40 31.59
C ALA A 206 -23.45 -26.47 30.41
N PHE A 207 -23.28 -27.05 29.23
CA PHE A 207 -23.24 -26.29 27.99
C PHE A 207 -24.47 -25.39 27.99
N ALA A 208 -24.26 -24.10 28.21
CA ALA A 208 -25.26 -23.11 27.91
C ALA A 208 -25.54 -23.27 26.42
N SER A 209 -26.65 -23.94 26.11
CA SER A 209 -27.26 -23.96 24.81
C SER A 209 -27.23 -22.53 24.29
N PHE A 210 -26.44 -22.29 23.24
CA PHE A 210 -26.49 -21.05 22.48
C PHE A 210 -27.95 -20.85 22.12
N ARG A 211 -28.64 -19.95 22.83
CA ARG A 211 -29.92 -19.44 22.36
C ARG A 211 -29.60 -18.76 21.05
N ALA A 212 -30.08 -19.36 19.97
CA ALA A 212 -30.23 -18.70 18.69
C ALA A 212 -31.35 -17.66 18.85
N ASP A 213 -31.12 -16.65 19.69
CA ASP A 213 -31.90 -15.43 19.64
C ASP A 213 -31.52 -14.82 18.29
N ALA A 214 -32.44 -14.96 17.34
CA ALA A 214 -32.32 -14.45 16.01
C ALA A 214 -31.91 -12.97 16.11
N ILE A 215 -30.64 -12.69 15.80
CA ILE A 215 -30.22 -11.34 15.50
C ILE A 215 -30.94 -11.00 14.20
N GLU A 216 -32.14 -10.43 14.30
CA GLU A 216 -32.81 -9.81 13.18
C GLU A 216 -31.84 -8.76 12.63
N PRO A 217 -31.30 -8.96 11.41
CA PRO A 217 -30.40 -7.97 10.85
C PRO A 217 -31.21 -6.66 10.73
N PRO A 218 -30.62 -5.51 11.11
CA PRO A 218 -31.29 -4.23 10.95
C PRO A 218 -31.81 -4.12 9.52
N SER A 219 -33.09 -3.75 9.39
CA SER A 219 -33.86 -3.76 8.14
C SER A 219 -33.17 -2.94 7.04
N PHE A 220 -32.31 -3.61 6.27
CA PHE A 220 -31.57 -3.01 5.19
C PHE A 220 -32.45 -3.03 3.93
N ASN A 221 -32.88 -1.87 3.46
CA ASN A 221 -33.69 -1.77 2.25
C ASN A 221 -32.82 -1.93 1.00
N LEU A 222 -32.65 -3.18 0.57
CA LEU A 222 -31.84 -3.57 -0.59
C LEU A 222 -32.40 -3.04 -1.92
N ALA A 223 -33.72 -2.79 -1.99
CA ALA A 223 -34.36 -2.27 -3.19
C ALA A 223 -33.89 -0.86 -3.54
N LYS A 224 -33.53 -0.03 -2.54
CA LYS A 224 -32.94 1.30 -2.78
C LYS A 224 -31.64 1.24 -3.61
N PHE A 225 -30.95 0.11 -3.60
CA PHE A 225 -29.70 -0.10 -4.31
C PHE A 225 -29.85 -0.97 -5.56
N GLY A 226 -31.10 -1.31 -5.96
CA GLY A 226 -31.36 -2.17 -7.12
C GLY A 226 -30.89 -3.62 -6.94
N ILE A 227 -30.65 -4.07 -5.70
CA ILE A 227 -30.19 -5.43 -5.40
C ILE A 227 -31.41 -6.34 -5.25
N THR A 228 -31.60 -7.26 -6.21
CA THR A 228 -32.75 -8.18 -6.26
C THR A 228 -32.50 -9.54 -5.61
N ALA A 229 -31.23 -9.91 -5.36
CA ALA A 229 -30.87 -11.15 -4.70
C ALA A 229 -29.53 -11.06 -3.97
N ILE A 230 -29.41 -11.73 -2.82
CA ILE A 230 -28.14 -11.94 -2.10
C ILE A 230 -27.86 -13.43 -1.98
N GLN A 231 -26.63 -13.83 -2.32
CA GLN A 231 -26.10 -15.18 -2.10
C GLN A 231 -24.94 -15.12 -1.12
N ILE A 232 -25.04 -15.86 -0.02
CA ILE A 232 -23.93 -16.02 0.93
C ILE A 232 -23.26 -17.37 0.65
N ARG A 233 -21.97 -17.32 0.30
CA ARG A 233 -21.17 -18.50 -0.03
C ARG A 233 -20.10 -18.75 1.03
N ARG A 234 -19.84 -20.02 1.34
CA ARG A 234 -18.64 -20.44 2.08
C ARG A 234 -17.93 -21.51 1.26
N GLY A 235 -16.81 -21.14 0.66
CA GLY A 235 -16.11 -22.03 -0.28
C GLY A 235 -16.88 -22.22 -1.58
N ARG A 236 -17.12 -23.47 -1.98
CA ARG A 236 -17.85 -23.81 -3.22
C ARG A 236 -19.37 -23.95 -3.03
N ASP A 237 -19.84 -23.96 -1.79
CA ASP A 237 -21.24 -24.22 -1.47
C ASP A 237 -22.00 -22.93 -1.14
N ILE A 238 -23.27 -22.87 -1.59
CA ILE A 238 -24.21 -21.78 -1.29
C ILE A 238 -24.90 -22.12 0.03
N LEU A 239 -24.73 -21.25 1.04
CA LEU A 239 -25.33 -21.44 2.36
C LEU A 239 -26.77 -20.92 2.43
N SER A 240 -27.05 -19.81 1.76
CA SER A 240 -28.39 -19.23 1.71
C SER A 240 -28.56 -18.32 0.51
N THR A 241 -29.79 -18.29 -0.03
CA THR A 241 -30.21 -17.37 -1.09
C THR A 241 -31.46 -16.65 -0.63
N TRP A 242 -31.43 -15.32 -0.68
CA TRP A 242 -32.58 -14.47 -0.39
C TRP A 242 -33.00 -13.78 -1.69
N ARG A 243 -34.25 -13.98 -2.09
CA ARG A 243 -34.90 -13.30 -3.21
C ARG A 243 -36.16 -12.63 -2.67
N GLN A 244 -36.44 -11.40 -3.10
CA GLN A 244 -37.76 -10.83 -2.88
C GLN A 244 -38.80 -11.61 -3.71
N PRO A 245 -40.00 -11.86 -3.16
CA PRO A 245 -41.13 -12.37 -3.93
C PRO A 245 -41.56 -11.39 -5.03
#